data_AF-C9Y786-F1
#
_entry.id   AF-C9Y786-F1
#
_cell.length_a   1.000
_cell.length_b   1.000
_cell.length_c   1.000
_cell.angle_alpha   90.00
_cell.angle_beta   90.00
_cell.angle_gamma   90.00
#
_symmetry.space_group_name_H-M   'P 1'
#
loop_
_entity.id
_entity.type
_entity.pdbx_description
1 polymer ?
#
loop_
_entity_poly.entity_id
_entity_poly.type
_entity_poly.pdbx_seq_one_letter_code
_entity_poly.pdbx_strand_id
1 'polypeptide(L)'
;MQNPILLATVLVAACAVSTGASAQKVYRCGNTYSQTPCGGGKTLDTTSPNAASSVARKQAVDKENKRQMEAAKAMEKARLAQEAEAMKRHQAELKAMEEEKNKAAKGATAGTASAQAPLKNKKPPEFFTAKQAPTEKP
;
A
#
# COMPACT_ATOMS: atom_id res chain seq x y z
N MET A 1 -73.91 26.56 7.37
CA MET A 1 -72.58 27.13 7.08
C MET A 1 -71.59 25.99 7.13
N GLN A 2 -71.24 25.42 5.98
CA GLN A 2 -70.29 24.31 5.89
C GLN A 2 -68.90 24.88 6.16
N ASN A 3 -68.20 24.40 7.19
CA ASN A 3 -66.85 24.85 7.56
C ASN A 3 -65.84 24.39 6.50
N PRO A 4 -65.42 25.26 5.56
CA PRO A 4 -64.52 24.86 4.47
C PRO A 4 -63.12 24.51 5.00
N ILE A 5 -62.79 25.03 6.19
CA ILE A 5 -61.52 24.81 6.89
C ILE A 5 -61.38 23.34 7.32
N LEU A 6 -62.46 22.71 7.80
CA LEU A 6 -62.45 21.30 8.19
C LEU A 6 -62.27 20.37 6.98
N LEU A 7 -62.84 20.75 5.84
CA LEU A 7 -62.70 19.97 4.60
C LEU A 7 -61.29 20.08 4.03
N ALA A 8 -60.69 21.27 4.08
CA ALA A 8 -59.31 21.49 3.65
C ALA A 8 -58.29 20.74 4.51
N THR A 9 -58.46 20.70 5.85
CA THR A 9 -57.55 19.97 6.74
C THR A 9 -57.62 18.46 6.54
N VAL A 10 -58.82 17.91 6.32
CA VAL A 10 -59.00 16.49 5.99
C VAL A 10 -58.35 16.14 4.65
N LEU A 11 -58.48 17.00 3.63
CA LEU A 11 -57.84 16.75 2.33
C LEU A 11 -56.30 16.77 2.42
N VAL A 12 -55.73 17.73 3.15
CA VAL A 12 -54.27 17.83 3.34
C VAL A 12 -53.74 16.63 4.13
N ALA A 13 -54.45 16.21 5.18
CA ALA A 13 -54.10 15.01 5.94
C ALA A 13 -54.17 13.74 5.08
N ALA A 14 -55.18 13.61 4.21
CA ALA A 14 -55.30 12.49 3.29
C ALA A 14 -54.16 12.44 2.25
N CYS A 15 -53.76 13.59 1.71
CA CYS A 15 -52.61 13.68 0.79
C CYS A 15 -51.27 13.34 1.46
N ALA A 16 -51.11 13.67 2.75
CA ALA A 16 -49.90 13.33 3.50
C ALA A 16 -49.75 11.81 3.73
N VAL A 17 -50.85 11.10 3.96
CA VAL A 17 -50.84 9.62 4.07
C VAL A 17 -50.55 8.96 2.73
N SER A 18 -51.03 9.52 1.62
CA SER A 18 -50.82 8.97 0.27
C SER A 18 -49.40 9.17 -0.26
N THR A 19 -48.65 10.13 0.30
CA THR A 19 -47.26 10.42 -0.09
C THR A 19 -46.25 9.75 0.84
N GLY A 20 -46.64 8.67 1.52
CA GLY A 20 -45.70 7.75 2.14
C GLY A 20 -44.79 7.19 1.06
N ALA A 21 -43.62 7.82 0.85
CA ALA A 21 -42.56 7.34 -0.01
C ALA A 21 -42.07 6.01 0.55
N SER A 22 -42.77 4.94 0.20
CA SER A 22 -42.29 3.58 0.39
C SER A 22 -40.91 3.54 -0.24
N ALA A 23 -39.89 3.30 0.56
CA ALA A 23 -38.52 3.18 0.07
C ALA A 23 -38.55 2.16 -1.07
N GLN A 24 -38.42 2.65 -2.32
CA GLN A 24 -38.44 1.80 -3.49
C GLN A 24 -37.31 0.80 -3.28
N LYS A 25 -37.63 -0.50 -3.30
CA LYS A 25 -36.63 -1.54 -3.12
C LYS A 25 -35.69 -1.49 -4.32
N VAL A 26 -34.59 -0.76 -4.18
CA VAL A 26 -33.54 -0.66 -5.20
C VAL A 26 -32.55 -1.80 -4.94
N TYR A 27 -32.40 -2.69 -5.92
CA TYR A 27 -31.49 -3.82 -5.85
C TYR A 27 -30.18 -3.47 -6.54
N ARG A 28 -29.06 -3.83 -5.92
CA ARG A 28 -27.73 -3.65 -6.51
C ARG A 28 -27.30 -4.92 -7.25
N CYS A 29 -27.29 -4.85 -8.58
CA CYS A 29 -26.86 -5.91 -9.47
C CYS A 29 -25.40 -5.66 -9.89
N GLY A 30 -24.46 -6.03 -9.03
CA GLY A 30 -23.04 -5.74 -9.25
C GLY A 30 -22.73 -4.25 -9.15
N ASN A 31 -22.58 -3.58 -10.29
CA ASN A 31 -22.27 -2.13 -10.35
C ASN A 31 -23.45 -1.24 -10.77
N THR A 32 -24.63 -1.83 -11.02
CA THR A 32 -25.82 -1.09 -11.47
C THR A 32 -26.96 -1.26 -10.47
N TYR A 33 -27.72 -0.19 -10.27
CA TYR A 33 -28.93 -0.20 -9.44
C TYR A 33 -30.16 -0.46 -10.32
N SER A 34 -31.03 -1.37 -9.89
CA SER A 34 -32.25 -1.73 -10.60
C SER A 34 -33.46 -1.65 -9.66
N GLN A 35 -34.61 -1.28 -10.21
CA GLN A 35 -35.90 -1.36 -9.50
C GLN A 35 -36.52 -2.76 -9.56
N THR A 36 -36.00 -3.63 -10.43
CA THR A 36 -36.35 -5.04 -10.48
C THR A 36 -35.27 -5.89 -9.82
N PRO A 37 -35.63 -6.98 -9.11
CA PRO A 37 -34.64 -7.90 -8.58
C PRO A 37 -33.77 -8.42 -9.72
N CYS A 38 -32.47 -8.50 -9.48
CA CYS A 38 -31.50 -8.96 -10.47
C CYS A 38 -31.91 -10.37 -10.95
N GLY A 39 -32.01 -10.58 -12.27
CA GLY A 39 -32.23 -11.92 -12.82
C GLY A 39 -31.10 -12.86 -12.38
N GLY A 40 -31.42 -13.91 -11.61
CA GLY A 40 -30.44 -14.80 -11.00
C GLY A 40 -29.85 -14.32 -9.66
N GLY A 41 -30.33 -13.19 -9.12
CA GLY A 41 -29.95 -12.69 -7.80
C GLY A 41 -30.35 -13.67 -6.69
N LYS A 42 -29.38 -14.12 -5.89
CA LYS A 42 -29.63 -14.92 -4.70
C LYS A 42 -30.04 -13.99 -3.56
N THR A 43 -31.13 -14.30 -2.88
CA THR A 43 -31.51 -13.62 -1.63
C THR A 43 -30.43 -13.90 -0.59
N LEU A 44 -29.71 -12.86 -0.16
CA LEU A 44 -28.75 -12.99 0.94
C LEU A 44 -29.56 -13.01 2.24
N ASP A 45 -29.79 -14.19 2.77
CA ASP A 45 -30.42 -14.34 4.08
C ASP A 45 -29.37 -14.08 5.17
N THR A 46 -29.40 -12.86 5.72
CA THR A 46 -28.55 -12.40 6.82
C THR A 46 -28.88 -13.07 8.15
N THR A 47 -29.98 -13.83 8.22
CA THR A 47 -30.49 -14.48 9.43
C THR A 47 -30.34 -16.00 9.38
N SER A 48 -29.93 -16.56 8.23
CA SER A 48 -29.72 -18.01 8.12
C SER A 48 -28.62 -18.48 9.07
N PRO A 49 -28.66 -19.74 9.55
CA PRO A 49 -27.58 -20.32 10.37
C PRO A 49 -26.20 -20.25 9.69
N ASN A 50 -26.18 -20.23 8.34
CA ASN A 50 -24.97 -20.08 7.55
C ASN A 50 -24.41 -18.64 7.58
N ALA A 51 -25.22 -17.63 7.91
CA ALA A 51 -24.77 -16.26 8.12
C ALA A 51 -23.92 -16.12 9.40
N ALA A 52 -24.21 -16.86 10.46
CA ALA A 52 -23.32 -16.93 11.62
C ALA A 52 -21.94 -17.52 11.25
N SER A 53 -21.92 -18.52 10.36
CA SER A 53 -20.67 -19.10 9.82
C SER A 53 -19.89 -18.12 8.93
N SER A 54 -20.58 -17.21 8.22
CA SER A 54 -19.93 -16.21 7.36
C SER A 54 -19.37 -15.04 8.17
N VAL A 55 -20.05 -14.63 9.24
CA VAL A 55 -19.55 -13.64 10.21
C VAL A 55 -18.31 -14.16 10.92
N ALA A 56 -18.33 -15.41 11.42
CA ALA A 56 -17.17 -16.02 12.06
C ALA A 56 -15.96 -16.12 11.12
N ARG A 57 -16.20 -16.52 9.86
CA ARG A 57 -15.16 -16.57 8.82
C ARG A 57 -14.60 -15.18 8.50
N LYS A 58 -15.47 -14.18 8.38
CA LYS A 58 -15.05 -12.78 8.16
C LYS A 58 -14.18 -12.29 9.31
N GLN A 59 -14.57 -12.54 10.56
CA GLN A 59 -13.79 -12.15 11.74
C GLN A 59 -12.42 -12.83 11.78
N ALA A 60 -12.35 -14.12 11.42
CA ALA A 60 -11.09 -14.85 11.32
C ALA A 60 -10.16 -14.25 10.25
N VAL A 61 -10.69 -13.96 9.06
CA VAL A 61 -9.95 -13.33 7.96
C VAL A 61 -9.52 -11.90 8.34
N ASP A 62 -10.39 -11.11 8.96
CA ASP A 62 -10.06 -9.75 9.40
C ASP A 62 -8.95 -9.75 10.45
N LYS A 63 -8.95 -10.73 11.37
CA LYS A 63 -7.90 -10.90 12.38
C LYS A 63 -6.56 -11.25 11.72
N GLU A 64 -6.58 -12.14 10.74
CA GLU A 64 -5.37 -12.52 10.01
C GLU A 64 -4.83 -11.34 9.20
N ASN A 65 -5.69 -10.63 8.47
CA ASN A 65 -5.30 -9.43 7.72
C ASN A 65 -4.66 -8.37 8.63
N LYS A 66 -5.17 -8.17 9.85
CA LYS A 66 -4.55 -7.25 10.82
C LYS A 66 -3.15 -7.69 11.19
N ARG A 67 -2.94 -8.97 11.48
CA ARG A 67 -1.61 -9.52 11.79
C ARG A 67 -0.64 -9.35 10.62
N GLN A 68 -1.09 -9.63 9.41
CA GLN A 68 -0.27 -9.45 8.20
C GLN A 68 0.09 -7.98 7.98
N MET A 69 -0.84 -7.05 8.21
CA MET A 69 -0.58 -5.62 8.13
C MET A 69 0.43 -5.15 9.18
N GLU A 70 0.37 -5.66 10.40
CA GLU A 70 1.34 -5.35 11.46
C GLU A 70 2.73 -5.89 11.12
N ALA A 71 2.82 -7.14 10.64
CA ALA A 71 4.06 -7.73 10.18
C ALA A 71 4.67 -6.94 9.02
N ALA A 72 3.86 -6.54 8.04
CA ALA A 72 4.31 -5.71 6.91
C ALA A 72 4.87 -4.36 7.38
N LYS A 73 4.18 -3.67 8.30
CA LYS A 73 4.66 -2.41 8.88
C LYS A 73 5.97 -2.58 9.66
N ALA A 74 6.12 -3.69 10.38
CA ALA A 74 7.36 -3.98 11.09
C ALA A 74 8.54 -4.16 10.12
N MET A 75 8.32 -4.88 9.01
CA MET A 75 9.32 -5.05 7.96
C MET A 75 9.68 -3.73 7.26
N GLU A 76 8.69 -2.90 6.96
CA GLU A 76 8.93 -1.56 6.38
C GLU A 76 9.77 -0.69 7.32
N LYS A 77 9.43 -0.65 8.61
CA LYS A 77 10.18 0.10 9.62
C LYS A 77 11.62 -0.41 9.74
N ALA A 78 11.81 -1.73 9.70
CA ALA A 78 13.14 -2.32 9.73
C ALA A 78 13.97 -1.94 8.50
N ARG A 79 13.35 -1.93 7.30
CA ARG A 79 14.01 -1.48 6.07
C ARG A 79 14.42 0.00 6.18
N LEU A 80 13.51 0.88 6.58
CA LEU A 80 13.79 2.31 6.72
C LEU A 80 14.91 2.59 7.74
N ALA A 81 14.96 1.84 8.84
CA ALA A 81 16.03 1.96 9.83
C ALA A 81 17.39 1.57 9.21
N GLN A 82 17.45 0.44 8.51
CA GLN A 82 18.68 -0.01 7.84
C GLN A 82 19.13 0.96 6.75
N GLU A 83 18.21 1.45 5.92
CA GLU A 83 18.50 2.46 4.90
C GLU A 83 19.04 3.75 5.53
N ALA A 84 18.43 4.23 6.61
CA ALA A 84 18.88 5.42 7.31
C ALA A 84 20.29 5.23 7.93
N GLU A 85 20.58 4.07 8.49
CA GLU A 85 21.92 3.76 9.03
C GLU A 85 22.97 3.65 7.92
N ALA A 86 22.65 2.98 6.80
CA ALA A 86 23.52 2.89 5.64
C ALA A 86 23.82 4.29 5.07
N MET A 87 22.81 5.15 4.96
CA MET A 87 22.97 6.53 4.50
C MET A 87 23.87 7.35 5.43
N LYS A 88 23.72 7.21 6.75
CA LYS A 88 24.60 7.88 7.72
C LYS A 88 26.05 7.41 7.59
N ARG A 89 26.28 6.10 7.44
CA ARG A 89 27.63 5.54 7.23
C ARG A 89 28.25 6.07 5.95
N HIS A 90 27.50 6.04 4.85
CA HIS A 90 27.96 6.57 3.57
C HIS A 90 28.29 8.07 3.64
N GLN A 91 27.46 8.88 4.31
CA GLN A 91 27.75 10.29 4.51
C GLN A 91 29.00 10.53 5.36
N ALA A 92 29.23 9.72 6.40
CA ALA A 92 30.44 9.82 7.21
C ALA A 92 31.69 9.44 6.40
N GLU A 93 31.61 8.41 5.57
CA GLU A 93 32.70 7.98 4.70
C GLU A 93 33.05 9.03 3.63
N LEU A 94 32.03 9.62 2.99
CA LEU A 94 32.24 10.73 2.06
C LEU A 94 32.92 11.94 2.72
N LYS A 95 32.49 12.32 3.94
CA LYS A 95 33.12 13.42 4.69
C LYS A 95 34.56 13.09 5.06
N ALA A 96 34.83 11.88 5.52
CA ALA A 96 36.19 11.44 5.84
C ALA A 96 37.11 11.47 4.61
N MET A 97 36.62 11.01 3.45
CA MET A 97 37.38 11.10 2.18
C MET A 97 37.61 12.55 1.75
N GLU A 98 36.63 13.43 1.93
CA GLU A 98 36.78 14.85 1.60
C GLU A 98 37.81 15.54 2.51
N GLU A 99 37.81 15.23 3.80
CA GLU A 99 38.81 15.73 4.75
C GLU A 99 40.22 15.21 4.44
N GLU A 100 40.37 13.92 4.11
CA GLU A 100 41.63 13.33 3.63
C GLU A 100 42.15 14.05 2.38
N LYS A 101 41.28 14.28 1.39
CA LYS A 101 41.63 15.02 0.17
C LYS A 101 42.06 16.46 0.47
N ASN A 102 41.37 17.14 1.39
CA ASN A 102 41.69 18.50 1.80
C ASN A 102 43.02 18.58 2.57
N LYS A 103 43.35 17.56 3.39
CA LYS A 103 44.65 17.46 4.06
C LYS A 103 45.78 17.16 3.06
N ALA A 104 45.55 16.24 2.11
CA ALA A 104 46.50 15.95 1.04
C ALA A 104 46.78 17.17 0.16
N ALA A 105 45.75 17.97 -0.17
CA ALA A 105 45.90 19.21 -0.92
C ALA A 105 46.70 20.29 -0.16
N LYS A 106 46.51 20.41 1.17
CA LYS A 106 47.29 21.35 2.01
C LYS A 106 48.73 20.88 2.23
N GLY A 107 48.96 19.57 2.29
CA GLY A 107 50.30 18.97 2.33
C GLY A 107 51.07 19.20 1.02
N ALA A 108 50.38 19.16 -0.13
CA ALA A 108 50.95 19.43 -1.43
C ALA A 108 51.37 20.91 -1.64
N THR A 109 50.80 21.86 -0.89
CA THR A 109 51.20 23.28 -0.96
C THR A 109 52.39 23.67 -0.08
N ALA A 110 52.84 22.79 0.82
CA ALA A 110 54.02 23.03 1.68
C ALA A 110 55.29 22.26 1.24
N GLY A 111 55.19 21.41 0.21
CA GLY A 111 56.31 20.67 -0.36
C GLY A 111 56.54 21.03 -1.82
N THR A 112 57.43 21.99 -2.08
CA THR A 112 57.97 22.22 -3.42
C THR A 112 58.69 20.96 -3.91
N ALA A 113 58.36 20.53 -5.13
CA ALA A 113 59.13 19.62 -6.00
C ALA A 113 59.46 18.22 -5.45
N SER A 114 58.69 17.21 -5.89
CA SER A 114 59.31 15.95 -6.32
C SER A 114 58.42 15.24 -7.35
N ALA A 115 59.03 14.85 -8.46
CA ALA A 115 58.41 14.22 -9.62
C ALA A 115 57.80 12.86 -9.25
N GLN A 116 56.60 12.58 -9.77
CA GLN A 116 55.91 11.31 -9.61
C GLN A 116 56.56 10.26 -10.53
N ALA A 117 57.23 9.28 -9.93
CA ALA A 117 57.66 8.07 -10.61
C ALA A 117 56.44 7.18 -10.93
N PRO A 118 56.39 6.49 -12.10
CA PRO A 118 55.21 5.74 -12.52
C PRO A 118 55.08 4.41 -11.74
N LEU A 119 53.88 4.17 -11.20
CA LEU A 119 53.52 2.94 -10.49
C LEU A 119 53.41 1.76 -11.46
N LYS A 120 54.19 0.70 -11.20
CA LYS A 120 54.19 -0.57 -11.92
C LYS A 120 52.83 -1.29 -11.76
N ASN A 121 52.30 -1.71 -12.90
CA ASN A 121 51.15 -2.59 -13.14
C ASN A 121 50.86 -3.59 -12.01
N LYS A 122 49.65 -3.54 -11.44
CA LYS A 122 49.03 -4.67 -10.74
C LYS A 122 47.92 -5.25 -11.63
N LYS A 123 47.97 -6.58 -11.78
CA LYS A 123 47.08 -7.42 -12.61
C LYS A 123 45.60 -7.11 -12.33
N PRO A 124 44.72 -7.14 -13.34
CA PRO A 124 43.30 -6.91 -13.13
C PRO A 124 42.70 -8.01 -12.23
N PRO A 125 41.72 -7.68 -11.36
CA PRO A 125 41.03 -8.69 -10.57
C PRO A 125 40.23 -9.60 -11.50
N GLU A 126 40.42 -10.91 -11.33
CA GLU A 126 39.68 -11.96 -12.01
C GLU A 126 38.17 -11.73 -11.79
N PHE A 127 37.47 -11.34 -12.84
CA PHE A 127 36.02 -11.21 -12.80
C PHE A 127 35.39 -12.58 -12.53
N PHE A 128 34.39 -12.55 -11.64
CA PHE A 128 33.59 -13.67 -11.18
C PHE A 128 32.91 -14.37 -12.37
N THR A 129 33.60 -15.33 -12.99
CA THR A 129 33.06 -16.09 -14.12
C THR A 129 32.33 -17.30 -13.56
N ALA A 130 31.00 -17.25 -13.54
CA ALA A 130 30.18 -18.41 -13.25
C ALA A 130 30.46 -19.49 -14.29
N LYS A 131 31.09 -20.59 -13.86
CA LYS A 131 31.42 -21.74 -14.70
C LYS A 131 30.11 -22.34 -15.23
N GLN A 132 29.84 -22.17 -16.53
CA GLN A 132 28.71 -22.81 -17.18
C GLN A 132 28.91 -24.33 -17.13
N ALA A 133 27.90 -25.06 -16.65
CA ALA A 133 27.90 -26.52 -16.58
C ALA A 133 28.05 -27.12 -17.99
N PRO A 134 28.79 -28.23 -18.14
CA PRO A 134 29.01 -28.84 -19.44
C PRO A 134 27.70 -29.40 -19.99
N THR A 135 27.35 -28.98 -21.20
CA THR A 135 26.29 -29.57 -22.01
C THR A 135 26.76 -30.93 -22.53
N GLU A 136 26.15 -32.02 -22.06
CA GLU A 136 26.28 -33.33 -22.71
C GLU A 136 25.32 -33.41 -23.92
N LYS A 137 25.90 -33.71 -25.08
CA LYS A 137 25.29 -34.41 -26.22
C LYS A 137 26.40 -35.00 -27.09
N PRO A 138 26.17 -36.05 -27.91
CA PRO A 138 24.93 -36.43 -28.59
C PRO A 138 24.19 -37.63 -28.02
#